data_AF-A0A2M7IDF2-F1
#
_entry.id   AF-A0A2M7IDF2-F1
#
_cell.length_a   1.000
_cell.length_b   1.000
_cell.length_c   1.000
_cell.angle_alpha   90.00
_cell.angle_beta   90.00
_cell.angle_gamma   90.00
#
_symmetry.space_group_name_H-M   'P 1'
#
loop_
_entity.id
_entity.type
_entity.pdbx_description
1 polymer ?
#
loop_
_entity_poly.entity_id
_entity_poly.type
_entity_poly.pdbx_seq_one_letter_code
_entity_poly.pdbx_strand_id
1 'polypeptide(L)'
;MLTISKHRSVMFEVLKGIYQDNLLGPILGFKGGTLLYILHDLTRFSVDLDFDLLDEKKENQVLTRLKKILKEIGNIKELTNKKYTLFSLLNYEKDQRNLKIEISKRNLGSKY
;
A
#
# COMPACT_ATOMS: atom_id res chain seq x y z
N MET A 1 3.77 -19.39 -5.06
CA MET A 1 2.37 -19.66 -5.44
C MET A 1 1.51 -18.44 -5.06
N LEU A 2 0.42 -18.16 -5.79
CA LEU A 2 -0.49 -17.06 -5.45
C LEU A 2 -1.84 -17.65 -5.03
N THR A 3 -2.19 -17.48 -3.75
CA THR A 3 -3.55 -17.78 -3.26
C THR A 3 -4.36 -16.47 -3.23
N ILE A 4 -5.29 -16.32 -4.17
CA ILE A 4 -6.03 -15.07 -4.41
C ILE A 4 -6.76 -14.58 -3.14
N SER A 5 -7.46 -15.47 -2.44
CA SER A 5 -8.22 -15.12 -1.22
C SER A 5 -7.31 -14.61 -0.10
N LYS A 6 -6.17 -15.29 0.10
CA LYS A 6 -5.17 -14.90 1.10
C LYS A 6 -4.55 -13.55 0.75
N HIS A 7 -4.09 -13.38 -0.48
CA HIS A 7 -3.48 -12.14 -0.94
C HIS A 7 -4.46 -10.96 -0.83
N ARG A 8 -5.72 -11.17 -1.24
CA ARG A 8 -6.80 -10.19 -1.06
C ARG A 8 -7.02 -9.83 0.41
N SER A 9 -7.00 -10.81 1.31
CA SER A 9 -7.16 -10.56 2.75
C SER A 9 -6.04 -9.69 3.31
N VAL A 10 -4.79 -9.97 2.93
CA VAL A 10 -3.62 -9.17 3.32
C VAL A 10 -3.70 -7.74 2.78
N MET A 11 -4.17 -7.55 1.55
CA MET A 11 -4.39 -6.22 1.00
C MET A 11 -5.41 -5.41 1.81
N PHE A 12 -6.51 -6.04 2.23
CA PHE A 12 -7.51 -5.39 3.08
C PHE A 12 -6.96 -5.07 4.47
N GLU A 13 -6.13 -5.93 5.03
CA GLU A 13 -5.47 -5.68 6.31
C GLU A 13 -4.55 -4.46 6.25
N VAL A 14 -3.75 -4.34 5.18
CA VAL A 14 -2.91 -3.14 4.94
C VAL A 14 -3.77 -1.89 4.75
N LEU A 15 -4.82 -1.95 3.91
CA LEU A 15 -5.73 -0.83 3.69
C LEU A 15 -6.40 -0.38 4.99
N LYS A 16 -6.89 -1.34 5.79
CA LYS A 16 -7.49 -1.06 7.09
C LYS A 16 -6.49 -0.39 8.03
N GLY A 17 -5.26 -0.90 8.13
CA GLY A 17 -4.20 -0.30 8.95
C GLY A 17 -3.88 1.13 8.52
N ILE A 18 -3.79 1.39 7.21
CA ILE A 18 -3.55 2.74 6.66
C ILE A 18 -4.69 3.69 7.01
N TYR A 19 -5.94 3.30 6.75
CA TYR A 19 -7.10 4.18 6.91
C TYR A 19 -7.60 4.31 8.36
N GLN A 20 -7.15 3.45 9.27
CA GLN A 20 -7.35 3.61 10.71
C GLN A 20 -6.26 4.45 11.38
N ASP A 21 -5.09 4.62 10.76
CA ASP A 21 -4.04 5.50 11.27
C ASP A 21 -4.41 6.97 11.00
N ASN A 22 -4.41 7.76 12.07
CA ASN A 22 -4.84 9.16 12.06
C ASN A 22 -3.95 10.10 11.23
N LEU A 23 -2.75 9.66 10.87
CA LEU A 23 -1.83 10.41 10.03
C LEU A 23 -1.89 9.92 8.59
N LEU A 24 -1.86 8.61 8.37
CA LEU A 24 -1.83 8.04 7.02
C LEU A 24 -3.15 8.20 6.28
N GLY A 25 -4.28 7.95 6.93
CA GLY A 25 -5.61 7.99 6.31
C GLY A 25 -5.91 9.30 5.58
N PRO A 26 -5.68 10.48 6.20
CA PRO A 26 -5.93 11.77 5.56
C PRO A 26 -4.95 12.15 4.44
N ILE A 27 -3.77 11.52 4.36
CA ILE A 27 -2.69 11.96 3.45
C ILE A 27 -2.32 10.94 2.38
N LEU A 28 -2.91 9.73 2.41
CA LEU A 28 -2.71 8.69 1.41
C LEU A 28 -4.00 8.49 0.60
N GLY A 29 -4.01 9.00 -0.63
CA GLY A 29 -5.10 8.78 -1.58
C GLY A 29 -4.93 7.42 -2.28
N PHE A 30 -5.81 6.46 -2.02
CA PHE A 30 -5.76 5.15 -2.67
C PHE A 30 -6.20 5.27 -4.14
N LYS A 31 -5.42 4.67 -5.05
CA LYS A 31 -5.62 4.80 -6.49
C LYS A 31 -5.31 3.49 -7.23
N GLY A 32 -5.36 3.57 -8.55
CA GLY A 32 -4.88 2.51 -9.45
C GLY A 32 -5.91 1.41 -9.73
N GLY A 33 -5.46 0.38 -10.46
CA GLY A 33 -6.32 -0.72 -10.90
C GLY A 33 -6.86 -1.59 -9.76
N THR A 34 -6.19 -1.56 -8.60
CA THR A 34 -6.62 -2.28 -7.41
C THR A 34 -7.87 -1.71 -6.78
N LEU A 35 -8.00 -0.39 -6.75
CA LEU A 35 -9.23 0.28 -6.33
C LEU A 35 -10.41 -0.17 -7.20
N LEU A 36 -10.21 -0.19 -8.52
CA LEU A 36 -11.24 -0.63 -9.47
C LEU A 36 -11.56 -2.12 -9.32
N TYR A 37 -10.57 -2.97 -8.99
CA TYR A 37 -10.80 -4.38 -8.70
C TYR A 37 -11.60 -4.60 -7.40
N ILE A 38 -11.32 -3.80 -6.35
CA ILE A 38 -12.00 -3.91 -5.06
C ILE A 38 -13.42 -3.35 -5.13
N LEU A 39 -13.65 -2.27 -5.87
CA LEU A 39 -14.93 -1.55 -5.88
C LEU A 39 -15.87 -1.90 -7.05
N HIS A 40 -15.34 -2.47 -8.15
CA HIS A 40 -16.12 -2.68 -9.38
C HIS A 40 -15.97 -4.09 -9.98
N ASP A 41 -15.63 -5.10 -9.17
CA ASP A 41 -15.58 -6.52 -9.56
C ASP A 41 -14.85 -6.80 -10.89
N LEU A 42 -13.77 -6.06 -11.18
CA LEU A 42 -12.99 -6.31 -12.39
C LEU A 42 -12.47 -7.76 -12.44
N THR A 43 -12.53 -8.36 -13.62
CA THR A 43 -12.09 -9.74 -13.87
C THR A 43 -10.57 -9.95 -13.73
N ARG A 44 -9.78 -8.88 -13.70
CA ARG A 44 -8.32 -8.95 -13.52
C ARG A 44 -7.95 -8.83 -12.04
N PHE A 45 -7.25 -9.85 -11.54
CA PHE A 45 -6.69 -9.82 -10.19
C PHE A 45 -5.59 -8.75 -10.10
N SER A 46 -5.76 -7.78 -9.19
CA SER A 46 -4.69 -6.84 -8.87
C SER A 46 -3.87 -7.33 -7.67
N VAL A 47 -2.56 -7.12 -7.72
CA VAL A 47 -1.58 -7.69 -6.77
C VAL A 47 -0.86 -6.62 -5.95
N ASP A 48 -1.08 -5.35 -6.28
CA ASP A 48 -0.30 -4.24 -5.76
C ASP A 48 -1.24 -3.22 -5.08
N LEU A 49 -0.72 -2.40 -4.18
CA LEU A 49 -1.44 -1.25 -3.62
C LEU A 49 -0.73 0.04 -4.02
N ASP A 50 -1.46 0.92 -4.69
CA ASP A 50 -0.94 2.21 -5.19
C ASP A 50 -1.62 3.37 -4.47
N PHE A 51 -0.82 4.35 -4.03
CA PHE A 51 -1.30 5.54 -3.35
C PHE A 51 -0.68 6.82 -3.93
N ASP A 52 -1.36 7.95 -3.76
CA ASP A 52 -0.80 9.29 -3.85
C ASP A 52 -0.48 9.82 -2.45
N LEU A 53 0.70 10.42 -2.28
CA LEU A 53 1.04 11.22 -1.10
C LEU A 53 0.50 12.64 -1.28
N LEU A 54 -0.47 13.02 -0.46
CA LEU A 54 -1.12 14.34 -0.52
C LEU A 54 -0.32 15.43 0.21
N ASP A 55 0.58 15.05 1.12
CA ASP A 55 1.50 15.97 1.79
C ASP A 55 2.95 15.46 1.72
N GLU A 56 3.72 15.99 0.77
CA GLU A 56 5.13 15.64 0.54
C GLU A 56 6.02 15.90 1.76
N LYS A 57 5.63 16.77 2.70
CA LYS A 57 6.42 17.03 3.92
C LYS A 57 6.35 15.88 4.91
N LYS A 58 5.47 14.90 4.68
CA LYS A 58 5.19 13.78 5.60
C LYS A 58 5.88 12.48 5.21
N GLU A 59 6.71 12.45 4.16
CA GLU A 59 7.38 11.23 3.67
C GLU A 59 7.98 10.34 4.78
N ASN A 60 8.76 10.93 5.69
CA ASN A 60 9.42 10.20 6.78
C ASN A 60 8.42 9.66 7.82
N GLN A 61 7.35 10.42 8.09
CA GLN A 61 6.27 9.99 8.99
C GLN A 61 5.49 8.85 8.35
N VAL A 62 5.22 8.93 7.05
CA VAL A 62 4.56 7.88 6.28
C VAL A 62 5.35 6.58 6.33
N LEU A 63 6.66 6.61 6.02
CA LEU A 63 7.50 5.42 6.10
C LEU A 63 7.53 4.80 7.50
N THR A 64 7.61 5.64 8.53
CA THR A 64 7.65 5.18 9.92
C THR A 64 6.36 4.48 10.32
N ARG A 65 5.20 5.04 9.96
CA ARG A 65 3.87 4.48 10.27
C ARG A 65 3.59 3.23 9.43
N LEU A 66 3.87 3.29 8.12
CA LEU A 66 3.74 2.16 7.23
C LEU A 66 4.59 0.97 7.71
N LYS A 67 5.83 1.21 8.13
CA LYS A 67 6.69 0.15 8.69
C LYS A 67 6.08 -0.54 9.90
N LYS A 68 5.38 0.20 10.78
CA LYS A 68 4.72 -0.38 11.95
C LYS A 68 3.58 -1.31 11.54
N ILE A 69 2.68 -0.82 10.68
CA ILE A 69 1.57 -1.60 10.13
C ILE A 69 2.08 -2.88 9.45
N LEU A 70 3.05 -2.74 8.53
CA LEU A 70 3.54 -3.89 7.75
C LEU A 70 4.26 -4.93 8.61
N LYS A 71 4.90 -4.54 9.72
CA LYS A 71 5.54 -5.47 10.65
C LYS A 71 4.56 -6.34 11.43
N GLU A 72 3.34 -5.87 11.64
CA GLU A 72 2.28 -6.64 12.30
C GLU A 72 1.72 -7.72 11.37
N ILE A 73 1.80 -7.49 10.05
CA ILE A 73 1.22 -8.35 9.01
C ILE A 73 2.23 -9.38 8.48
N GLY A 74 3.52 -9.03 8.40
CA GLY A 74 4.54 -9.93 7.89
C GLY A 74 5.95 -9.38 7.88
N ASN A 75 6.82 -10.02 7.10
CA ASN A 75 8.22 -9.65 6.98
C ASN A 75 8.45 -8.64 5.84
N ILE A 76 8.98 -7.47 6.17
CA ILE A 76 9.29 -6.43 5.20
C ILE A 76 10.60 -6.79 4.50
N LYS A 77 10.54 -7.14 3.21
CA LYS A 77 11.72 -7.42 2.37
C LYS A 77 12.41 -6.15 1.90
N GLU A 78 11.63 -5.12 1.59
CA GLU A 78 12.15 -3.82 1.18
C GLU A 78 11.25 -2.70 1.72
N LEU A 79 11.89 -1.62 2.15
CA LEU A 79 11.23 -0.36 2.47
C LEU A 79 12.19 0.78 2.16
N THR A 80 11.94 1.51 1.07
CA THR A 80 12.87 2.49 0.50
C THR A 80 12.17 3.79 0.14
N ASN A 81 12.83 4.92 0.43
CA ASN A 81 12.45 6.24 -0.09
C ASN A 81 13.17 6.46 -1.43
N LYS A 82 12.46 6.31 -2.55
CA LYS A 82 13.00 6.60 -3.89
C LYS A 82 12.65 8.05 -4.27
N LYS A 83 13.34 8.61 -5.27
CA LYS A 83 13.16 10.01 -5.70
C LYS A 83 11.68 10.43 -5.85
N TYR A 84 10.84 9.57 -6.44
CA TYR A 84 9.43 9.88 -6.72
C TYR A 84 8.43 8.90 -6.07
N THR A 85 8.90 7.92 -5.29
CA THR A 85 8.04 6.84 -4.78
C THR A 85 8.55 6.38 -3.42
N LEU A 86 7.66 6.27 -2.43
CA LEU A 86 7.92 5.44 -1.25
C LEU A 86 7.54 4.01 -1.62
N PHE A 87 8.49 3.09 -1.55
CA PHE A 87 8.32 1.71 -2.01
C PHE A 87 8.41 0.74 -0.83
N SER A 88 7.52 -0.23 -0.79
CA SER A 88 7.63 -1.38 0.11
C SER A 88 7.29 -2.70 -0.56
N LEU A 89 8.00 -3.74 -0.15
CA LEU A 89 7.74 -5.13 -0.53
C LEU A 89 7.53 -5.97 0.73
N LEU A 90 6.30 -6.42 0.94
CA LEU A 90 5.90 -7.22 2.09
C LEU A 90 5.84 -8.71 1.72
N ASN A 91 6.56 -9.54 2.46
CA ASN A 91 6.36 -10.98 2.47
C ASN A 91 5.49 -11.36 3.67
N TYR A 92 4.21 -11.61 3.42
CA TYR A 92 3.26 -11.98 4.47
C TYR A 92 3.27 -13.49 4.78
N GLU A 93 3.80 -14.32 3.89
CA GLU A 93 3.89 -15.77 4.08
C GLU A 93 4.98 -16.37 3.17
N LYS A 94 5.65 -17.42 3.65
CA LYS A 94 6.65 -18.15 2.88
C LYS A 94 6.01 -18.74 1.62
N ASP A 95 6.75 -18.72 0.51
CA ASP A 95 6.34 -19.28 -0.79
C ASP A 95 5.08 -18.64 -1.42
N GLN A 96 4.49 -17.63 -0.78
CA GLN A 96 3.46 -16.78 -1.35
C GLN A 96 4.07 -15.60 -2.12
N ARG A 97 3.29 -15.05 -3.07
CA ARG A 97 3.65 -13.83 -3.78
C ARG A 97 3.72 -12.65 -2.80
N ASN A 98 4.78 -11.86 -2.85
CA ASN A 98 4.89 -10.66 -2.01
C ASN A 98 3.83 -9.61 -2.42
N LEU A 99 3.37 -8.82 -1.45
CA LEU A 99 2.55 -7.64 -1.69
C LEU A 99 3.46 -6.43 -1.92
N LYS A 100 3.28 -5.74 -3.06
CA LYS A 100 3.97 -4.50 -3.37
C LYS A 100 3.08 -3.31 -2.97
N ILE A 101 3.67 -2.34 -2.29
CA ILE A 101 3.03 -1.08 -1.92
C ILE A 101 3.85 0.07 -2.50
N GLU A 102 3.22 0.94 -3.28
CA GLU A 102 3.84 2.11 -3.90
C GLU A 102 3.06 3.38 -3.53
N ILE A 103 3.76 4.38 -3.01
CA ILE A 103 3.19 5.69 -2.70
C ILE A 103 3.89 6.73 -3.56
N SER A 104 3.17 7.30 -4.53
CA SER A 104 3.69 8.33 -5.41
C SER A 104 3.88 9.64 -4.65
N LYS A 105 5.06 10.24 -4.81
CA LYS A 105 5.41 11.55 -4.24
C LYS A 105 5.25 12.68 -5.26
N ARG A 106 4.74 12.37 -6.46
CA ARG A 106 4.54 13.36 -7.51
C ARG A 106 3.25 14.08 -7.21
N ASN A 107 3.31 15.40 -7.13
CA ASN A 107 2.11 16.21 -7.16
C ASN A 107 1.45 16.11 -8.55
N LEU A 108 0.46 15.23 -8.68
CA LEU A 108 -0.34 15.05 -9.89
C LEU A 108 -1.59 15.94 -9.90
N GLY A 109 -1.76 16.82 -8.91
CA GLY A 109 -2.97 17.63 -8.73
C GLY A 109 -4.18 16.85 -8.23
N SER A 110 -4.01 15.60 -7.79
CA SER A 110 -5.07 14.76 -7.24
C SER A 110 -5.68 15.41 -5.99
N LYS A 111 -7.02 15.47 -5.92
CA LYS A 111 -7.80 15.86 -4.74
C LYS A 111 -8.82 14.75 -4.49
N TYR A 112 -8.80 14.17 -3.29
CA TYR A 112 -9.66 13.06 -2.87
C TYR A 112 -10.54 13.47 -1.70
#